data_AF-Q0AZL1-F1
#
_entry.id   AF-Q0AZL1-F1
#
_cell.length_a   1.000
_cell.length_b   1.000
_cell.length_c   1.000
_cell.angle_alpha   90.00
_cell.angle_beta   90.00
_cell.angle_gamma   90.00
#
_symmetry.space_group_name_H-M   'P 1'
#
loop_
_entity.id
_entity.type
_entity.pdbx_description
1 polymer ?
#
loop_
_entity_poly.entity_id
_entity_poly.type
_entity_poly.pdbx_seq_one_letter_code
_entity_poly.pdbx_strand_id
1 'polypeptide(L)'
;MHRISEITKRDILDLFNNGIEIEEYFETKKVTYLYFGRMEELEFLKRLYDLKSMPSLDSRFSDAESDIRQHTVNNNDYPFCWVFEDERFQLKDGSDEVYLKFICEIFHPTVRFEKGYWKKFLDEINKLLQNDAYELYPSEKISNRDIYGWRIFQPEENKMFIPYSQRNEKAIKEKKIVLSIKRSARNQIYQLLERYNEIYRETSETGWQYNISTSDKVFNDISQFYPPRCYNDQKQYVETNSLQDFIYYSSPNCVMDAIEFYEKYNRSNDFEMEINAILKLNGIALKLCHGKITSTFDIPIKTGIFTPIQEAGLKELLQEATKYYDEGNFKNAVEKLWDAFERLKTYYSPALDKKESINKIIRNMGSNKEPYKELFEKEFHELTTIGNNFRIRHHETTKTDIEDNRHYDYFYKRCLSLISVAIQYLDSGGML
;
A
#
# COMPACT_ATOMS: atom_id res chain seq x y z
N MET A 1 10.40 16.69 0.41
CA MET A 1 10.98 15.42 -0.05
C MET A 1 10.91 15.41 -1.55
N HIS A 2 12.01 15.04 -2.21
CA HIS A 2 12.20 15.11 -3.67
C HIS A 2 12.89 13.82 -4.16
N ARG A 3 12.21 12.68 -4.01
CA ARG A 3 12.65 11.39 -4.55
C ARG A 3 12.32 11.28 -6.04
N ILE A 4 11.22 11.91 -6.49
CA ILE A 4 10.86 11.89 -7.91
C ILE A 4 11.82 12.82 -8.65
N SER A 5 12.63 12.22 -9.53
CA SER A 5 13.63 12.94 -10.30
C SER A 5 12.98 13.84 -11.35
N GLU A 6 13.67 14.91 -11.73
CA GLU A 6 13.25 15.77 -12.85
C GLU A 6 13.10 14.96 -14.16
N ILE A 7 13.92 13.92 -14.33
CA ILE A 7 13.85 13.01 -15.48
C ILE A 7 12.51 12.27 -15.49
N THR A 8 12.11 11.65 -14.38
CA THR A 8 10.81 10.97 -14.27
C THR A 8 9.65 11.94 -14.51
N LYS A 9 9.71 13.16 -13.95
CA LYS A 9 8.66 14.16 -14.17
C LYS A 9 8.54 14.55 -15.65
N ARG A 10 9.66 14.77 -16.32
CA ARG A 10 9.72 15.08 -17.75
C ARG A 10 9.19 13.92 -18.61
N ASP A 11 9.63 12.69 -18.32
CA ASP A 11 9.23 11.53 -19.09
C ASP A 11 7.71 11.24 -18.93
N ILE A 12 7.14 11.48 -17.74
CA ILE A 12 5.68 11.43 -17.52
C ILE A 12 4.96 12.56 -18.30
N LEU A 13 5.50 13.78 -18.31
CA LEU A 13 4.95 14.87 -19.12
C LEU A 13 4.97 14.52 -20.62
N ASP A 14 6.05 13.92 -21.10
CA ASP A 14 6.18 13.45 -22.47
C ASP A 14 5.17 12.36 -22.81
N LEU A 15 4.85 11.46 -21.87
CA LEU A 15 3.77 10.48 -22.06
C LEU A 15 2.43 11.18 -22.32
N PHE A 16 2.07 12.22 -21.56
CA PHE A 16 0.82 12.94 -21.77
C PHE A 16 0.83 13.77 -23.06
N ASN A 17 1.90 14.52 -23.33
CA ASN A 17 2.03 15.37 -24.51
C ASN A 17 2.07 14.57 -25.81
N ASN A 18 2.87 13.52 -25.82
CA ASN A 18 3.14 12.76 -27.03
C ASN A 18 2.23 11.54 -27.13
N GLY A 19 1.66 11.02 -26.05
CA GLY A 19 0.97 9.74 -26.07
C GLY A 19 1.94 8.55 -26.15
N ILE A 20 1.38 7.35 -26.25
CA ILE A 20 2.14 6.09 -26.30
C ILE A 20 1.84 5.34 -27.59
N GLU A 21 2.82 4.58 -28.07
CA GLU A 21 2.65 3.66 -29.18
C GLU A 21 2.22 2.28 -28.65
N ILE A 22 1.16 1.72 -29.24
CA ILE A 22 0.67 0.37 -28.92
C ILE A 22 0.63 -0.48 -30.18
N GLU A 23 1.04 -1.75 -30.05
CA GLU A 23 0.93 -2.73 -31.12
C GLU A 23 -0.47 -3.38 -31.06
N GLU A 24 -1.28 -3.17 -32.09
CA GLU A 24 -2.57 -3.86 -32.28
C GLU A 24 -2.48 -4.73 -33.54
N TYR A 25 -2.40 -6.05 -33.34
CA TYR A 25 -2.31 -7.11 -34.37
C TYR A 25 -1.07 -7.03 -35.28
N PHE A 26 -1.01 -6.04 -36.17
CA PHE A 26 0.01 -5.84 -37.19
C PHE A 26 0.32 -4.35 -37.46
N GLU A 27 -0.24 -3.42 -36.68
CA GLU A 27 -0.01 -1.99 -36.81
C GLU A 27 0.34 -1.34 -35.47
N THR A 28 1.31 -0.43 -35.51
CA THR A 28 1.62 0.45 -34.37
C THR A 28 0.69 1.64 -34.41
N LYS A 29 -0.14 1.78 -33.38
CA LYS A 29 -1.08 2.89 -33.23
C LYS A 29 -0.61 3.80 -32.12
N LYS A 30 -0.54 5.10 -32.41
CA LYS A 30 -0.31 6.13 -31.40
C LYS A 30 -1.61 6.45 -30.68
N VAL A 31 -1.63 6.30 -29.37
CA VAL A 31 -2.80 6.58 -28.52
C VAL A 31 -2.46 7.67 -27.51
N THR A 32 -3.40 8.60 -27.32
CA THR A 32 -3.26 9.71 -26.38
C THR A 32 -4.21 9.53 -25.21
N TYR A 33 -3.89 10.18 -24.10
CA TYR A 33 -4.73 10.23 -22.92
C TYR A 33 -4.62 11.60 -22.28
N LEU A 34 -5.76 12.28 -22.15
CA LEU A 34 -5.83 13.60 -21.54
C LEU A 34 -5.68 13.45 -20.03
N TYR A 35 -4.84 14.27 -19.40
CA TYR A 35 -4.63 14.20 -17.95
C TYR A 35 -5.90 14.54 -17.14
N PHE A 36 -6.80 15.34 -17.72
CA PHE A 36 -8.14 15.61 -17.16
C PHE A 36 -9.21 14.59 -17.61
N GLY A 37 -8.81 13.56 -18.35
CA GLY A 37 -9.64 12.43 -18.77
C GLY A 37 -10.91 12.85 -19.53
N ARG A 38 -12.08 12.55 -18.97
CA ARG A 38 -13.41 12.87 -19.55
C ARG A 38 -14.03 14.17 -19.00
N MET A 39 -13.31 14.89 -18.13
CA MET A 39 -13.76 16.16 -17.56
C MET A 39 -13.29 17.33 -18.43
N GLU A 40 -13.81 18.52 -18.16
CA GLU A 40 -13.19 19.76 -18.64
C GLU A 40 -11.96 20.09 -17.79
N GLU A 41 -10.90 20.63 -18.41
CA GLU A 41 -9.62 20.89 -17.76
C GLU A 41 -9.77 21.75 -16.49
N LEU A 42 -10.54 22.84 -16.57
CA LEU A 42 -10.79 23.72 -15.42
C LEU A 42 -11.53 23.01 -14.26
N GLU A 43 -12.48 22.13 -14.59
CA GLU A 43 -13.24 21.40 -13.58
C GLU A 43 -12.41 20.27 -12.95
N PHE A 44 -11.46 19.70 -13.68
CA PHE A 44 -10.45 18.80 -13.12
C PHE A 44 -9.56 19.53 -12.11
N LEU A 45 -9.02 20.71 -12.46
CA LEU A 45 -8.13 21.47 -11.58
C LEU A 45 -8.82 21.89 -10.27
N LYS A 46 -10.10 22.25 -10.32
CA LYS A 46 -10.90 22.58 -9.12
C LYS A 46 -11.05 21.43 -8.12
N ARG A 47 -10.81 20.19 -8.54
CA ARG A 47 -10.82 19.02 -7.62
C ARG A 47 -9.58 19.00 -6.73
N LEU A 48 -8.51 19.65 -7.14
CA LEU A 48 -7.22 19.63 -6.45
C LEU A 48 -6.87 20.98 -5.80
N TYR A 49 -7.33 22.08 -6.39
CA TYR A 49 -6.89 23.42 -6.05
C TYR A 49 -8.07 24.39 -5.89
N ASP A 50 -8.00 25.27 -4.90
CA ASP A 50 -8.89 26.42 -4.78
C ASP A 50 -8.42 27.55 -5.70
N LEU A 51 -8.79 27.44 -6.97
CA LEU A 51 -8.35 28.37 -8.02
C LEU A 51 -8.75 29.83 -7.77
N LYS A 52 -9.75 30.09 -6.91
CA LYS A 52 -10.18 31.45 -6.56
C LYS A 52 -9.29 32.13 -5.54
N SER A 53 -8.63 31.35 -4.67
CA SER A 53 -7.67 31.91 -3.71
C SER A 53 -6.25 31.98 -4.27
N MET A 54 -6.00 31.35 -5.42
CA MET A 54 -4.70 31.39 -6.10
C MET A 54 -4.52 32.67 -6.93
N PRO A 55 -3.30 33.26 -6.96
CA PRO A 55 -3.03 34.45 -7.75
C PRO A 55 -3.09 34.16 -9.26
N SER A 56 -3.54 35.15 -10.03
CA SER A 56 -3.40 35.13 -11.48
C SER A 56 -1.96 35.47 -11.91
N LEU A 57 -1.50 34.87 -13.02
CA LEU A 57 -0.26 35.27 -13.70
C LEU A 57 -0.49 36.39 -14.72
N ASP A 58 -1.75 36.69 -15.04
CA ASP A 58 -2.18 37.81 -15.86
C ASP A 58 -2.86 38.87 -14.98
N SER A 59 -2.17 39.99 -14.78
CA SER A 59 -2.65 41.13 -13.98
C SER A 59 -4.04 41.67 -14.35
N ARG A 60 -4.60 41.30 -15.52
CA ARG A 60 -5.97 41.66 -15.93
C ARG A 60 -7.05 40.90 -15.16
N PHE A 61 -6.70 39.79 -14.51
CA PHE A 61 -7.62 38.93 -13.76
C PHE A 61 -7.32 38.93 -12.27
N SER A 62 -8.36 38.75 -11.45
CA SER A 62 -8.26 38.78 -9.99
C SER A 62 -7.72 37.48 -9.38
N ASP A 63 -7.87 36.36 -10.07
CA ASP A 63 -7.63 35.01 -9.57
C ASP A 63 -7.24 34.05 -10.70
N ALA A 64 -6.64 32.92 -10.32
CA ALA A 64 -6.21 31.91 -11.27
C ALA A 64 -7.39 31.30 -12.05
N GLU A 65 -8.58 31.16 -11.45
CA GLU A 65 -9.75 30.60 -12.16
C GLU A 65 -10.13 31.44 -13.39
N SER A 66 -10.22 32.75 -13.22
CA SER A 66 -10.62 33.69 -14.27
C SER A 66 -9.57 33.77 -15.39
N ASP A 67 -8.30 33.79 -15.01
CA ASP A 67 -7.13 33.75 -15.89
C ASP A 67 -7.10 32.48 -16.74
N ILE A 68 -7.12 31.31 -16.08
CA ILE A 68 -7.07 30.01 -16.75
C ILE A 68 -8.29 29.85 -17.66
N ARG A 69 -9.48 30.25 -17.22
CA ARG A 69 -10.69 30.21 -18.08
C ARG A 69 -10.51 31.07 -19.33
N GLN A 70 -9.96 32.27 -19.21
CA GLN A 70 -9.75 33.11 -20.38
C GLN A 70 -8.82 32.43 -21.39
N HIS A 71 -7.71 31.88 -20.91
CA HIS A 71 -6.68 31.34 -21.79
C HIS A 71 -6.99 29.95 -22.36
N THR A 72 -7.60 29.07 -21.56
CA THR A 72 -7.91 27.68 -21.96
C THR A 72 -9.26 27.54 -22.67
N VAL A 73 -10.25 28.38 -22.36
CA VAL A 73 -11.62 28.26 -22.92
C VAL A 73 -11.93 29.35 -23.93
N ASN A 74 -11.66 30.63 -23.61
CA ASN A 74 -12.06 31.73 -24.48
C ASN A 74 -11.07 31.99 -25.63
N ASN A 75 -9.76 31.90 -25.34
CA ASN A 75 -8.71 32.16 -26.32
C ASN A 75 -8.11 30.88 -26.92
N ASN A 76 -8.04 29.81 -26.11
CA ASN A 76 -7.36 28.56 -26.44
C ASN A 76 -5.89 28.79 -26.89
N ASP A 77 -5.16 29.61 -26.12
CA ASP A 77 -3.78 30.06 -26.42
C ASP A 77 -2.72 29.46 -25.48
N TYR A 78 -3.12 28.63 -24.52
CA TYR A 78 -2.19 27.84 -23.70
C TYR A 78 -1.78 26.54 -24.41
N PRO A 79 -0.50 26.12 -24.29
CA PRO A 79 -0.05 24.85 -24.85
C PRO A 79 -0.72 23.68 -24.12
N PHE A 80 -0.83 22.54 -24.80
CA PHE A 80 -1.29 21.32 -24.13
C PHE A 80 -0.34 20.95 -22.97
N CYS A 81 -0.89 20.42 -21.87
CA CYS A 81 -0.17 20.12 -20.63
C CYS A 81 0.54 21.31 -19.97
N TRP A 82 0.15 22.56 -20.26
CA TRP A 82 0.71 23.78 -19.63
C TRP A 82 0.78 23.71 -18.11
N VAL A 83 -0.19 23.05 -17.45
CA VAL A 83 -0.27 22.90 -15.99
C VAL A 83 0.98 22.28 -15.37
N PHE A 84 1.69 21.39 -16.09
CA PHE A 84 2.89 20.72 -15.57
C PHE A 84 4.08 21.68 -15.41
N GLU A 85 4.07 22.77 -16.15
CA GLU A 85 5.14 23.79 -16.15
C GLU A 85 4.72 25.08 -15.43
N ASP A 86 3.44 25.23 -15.08
CA ASP A 86 2.93 26.41 -14.38
C ASP A 86 3.27 26.35 -12.88
N GLU A 87 4.03 27.34 -12.41
CA GLU A 87 4.57 27.43 -11.06
C GLU A 87 3.47 27.40 -9.97
N ARG A 88 2.25 27.84 -10.28
CA ARG A 88 1.13 27.87 -9.32
C ARG A 88 0.74 26.48 -8.84
N PHE A 89 0.93 25.45 -9.66
CA PHE A 89 0.55 24.06 -9.36
C PHE A 89 1.69 23.25 -8.76
N GLN A 90 2.92 23.76 -8.80
CA GLN A 90 4.11 23.18 -8.19
C GLN A 90 4.39 21.74 -8.65
N LEU A 91 4.01 21.37 -9.88
CA LEU A 91 4.26 20.02 -10.40
C LEU A 91 5.74 19.83 -10.76
N LYS A 92 6.38 20.88 -11.28
CA LYS A 92 7.80 20.90 -11.61
C LYS A 92 8.69 20.97 -10.36
N ASP A 93 8.57 22.04 -9.58
CA ASP A 93 9.50 22.36 -8.49
C ASP A 93 8.95 22.08 -7.07
N GLY A 94 7.71 21.58 -6.96
CA GLY A 94 7.08 21.28 -5.68
C GLY A 94 7.50 19.93 -5.08
N SER A 95 6.81 19.57 -3.99
CA SER A 95 7.03 18.30 -3.30
C SER A 95 6.52 17.10 -4.11
N ASP A 96 7.12 15.93 -3.87
CA ASP A 96 6.62 14.66 -4.43
C ASP A 96 5.14 14.43 -4.10
N GLU A 97 4.67 14.89 -2.94
CA GLU A 97 3.28 14.77 -2.51
C GLU A 97 2.32 15.51 -3.43
N VAL A 98 2.63 16.76 -3.78
CA VAL A 98 1.80 17.55 -4.71
C VAL A 98 1.75 16.85 -6.06
N TYR A 99 2.90 16.37 -6.54
CA TYR A 99 3.00 15.66 -7.81
C TYR A 99 2.20 14.35 -7.80
N LEU A 100 2.41 13.47 -6.81
CA LEU A 100 1.71 12.18 -6.71
C LEU A 100 0.21 12.35 -6.51
N LYS A 101 -0.23 13.37 -5.75
CA LYS A 101 -1.66 13.67 -5.59
C LYS A 101 -2.29 14.05 -6.93
N PHE A 102 -1.61 14.88 -7.73
CA PHE A 102 -2.06 15.23 -9.06
C PHE A 102 -2.16 13.99 -9.97
N ILE A 103 -1.11 13.16 -10.01
CA ILE A 103 -1.09 11.94 -10.84
C ILE A 103 -2.19 10.94 -10.41
N CYS A 104 -2.43 10.74 -9.10
CA CYS A 104 -3.53 9.89 -8.63
C CYS A 104 -4.90 10.38 -9.12
N GLU A 105 -5.13 11.70 -9.12
CA GLU A 105 -6.41 12.29 -9.51
C GLU A 105 -6.70 12.11 -11.00
N ILE A 106 -5.67 12.12 -11.87
CA ILE A 106 -5.79 11.79 -13.30
C ILE A 106 -6.48 10.43 -13.51
N PHE A 107 -6.24 9.47 -12.60
CA PHE A 107 -6.78 8.11 -12.65
C PHE A 107 -7.99 7.89 -11.74
N HIS A 108 -8.52 8.93 -11.12
CA HIS A 108 -9.72 8.83 -10.29
C HIS A 108 -10.94 8.40 -11.16
N PRO A 109 -11.83 7.51 -10.69
CA PRO A 109 -12.96 6.99 -11.48
C PRO A 109 -13.93 8.02 -12.07
N THR A 110 -13.97 9.24 -11.51
CA THR A 110 -14.75 10.37 -12.05
C THR A 110 -14.04 11.11 -13.19
N VAL A 111 -12.69 11.08 -13.19
CA VAL A 111 -11.83 11.75 -14.15
C VAL A 111 -11.53 10.85 -15.34
N ARG A 112 -11.15 9.58 -15.11
CA ARG A 112 -10.74 8.68 -16.18
C ARG A 112 -11.88 8.24 -17.09
N PHE A 113 -11.56 8.00 -18.35
CA PHE A 113 -12.50 7.40 -19.31
C PHE A 113 -12.31 5.87 -19.34
N GLU A 114 -13.24 5.12 -18.73
CA GLU A 114 -13.12 3.66 -18.54
C GLU A 114 -12.92 2.85 -19.83
N LYS A 115 -13.44 3.33 -20.97
CA LYS A 115 -13.27 2.68 -22.29
C LYS A 115 -12.00 3.13 -23.04
N GLY A 116 -11.23 4.04 -22.46
CA GLY A 116 -9.99 4.56 -23.03
C GLY A 116 -8.75 3.78 -22.59
N TYR A 117 -7.58 4.28 -22.98
CA TYR A 117 -6.28 3.65 -22.72
C TYR A 117 -5.70 3.99 -21.34
N TRP A 118 -6.53 4.39 -20.37
CA TRP A 118 -6.08 4.87 -19.06
C TRP A 118 -5.22 3.85 -18.30
N LYS A 119 -5.53 2.54 -18.42
CA LYS A 119 -4.73 1.48 -17.79
C LYS A 119 -3.31 1.41 -18.34
N LYS A 120 -3.15 1.60 -19.66
CA LYS A 120 -1.82 1.60 -20.29
C LYS A 120 -0.99 2.79 -19.84
N PHE A 121 -1.59 3.98 -19.76
CA PHE A 121 -0.92 5.16 -19.23
C PHE A 121 -0.57 5.00 -17.75
N LEU A 122 -1.49 4.43 -16.95
CA LEU A 122 -1.21 4.10 -15.56
C LEU A 122 0.00 3.16 -15.45
N ASP A 123 0.04 2.09 -16.23
CA ASP A 123 1.13 1.11 -16.23
C ASP A 123 2.48 1.75 -16.60
N GLU A 124 2.55 2.56 -17.67
CA GLU A 124 3.79 3.23 -18.10
C GLU A 124 4.25 4.28 -17.08
N ILE A 125 3.34 5.08 -16.53
CA ILE A 125 3.67 6.04 -15.46
C ILE A 125 4.17 5.29 -14.23
N ASN A 126 3.55 4.17 -13.87
CA ASN A 126 3.98 3.39 -12.71
C ASN A 126 5.39 2.84 -12.90
N LYS A 127 5.76 2.36 -14.10
CA LYS A 127 7.14 1.94 -14.40
C LYS A 127 8.16 3.07 -14.20
N LEU A 128 7.81 4.29 -14.58
CA LEU A 128 8.67 5.46 -14.38
C LEU A 128 8.79 5.80 -12.88
N LEU A 129 7.68 5.88 -12.16
CA LEU A 129 7.65 6.17 -10.71
C LEU A 129 8.41 5.11 -9.90
N GLN A 130 8.39 3.84 -10.32
CA GLN A 130 9.07 2.75 -9.64
C GLN A 130 10.60 2.93 -9.61
N ASN A 131 11.18 3.60 -10.62
CA ASN A 131 12.61 3.94 -10.63
C ASN A 131 12.97 4.92 -9.50
N ASP A 132 11.99 5.72 -9.07
CA ASP A 132 12.11 6.69 -7.98
C ASP A 132 11.42 6.21 -6.69
N ALA A 133 11.26 4.88 -6.56
CA ALA A 133 10.73 4.19 -5.39
C ALA A 133 9.29 4.58 -5.01
N TYR A 134 8.46 4.97 -5.97
CA TYR A 134 7.01 5.13 -5.78
C TYR A 134 6.20 4.24 -6.71
N GLU A 135 5.00 3.87 -6.29
CA GLU A 135 4.01 3.29 -7.18
C GLU A 135 2.59 3.78 -6.85
N LEU A 136 1.75 3.81 -7.88
CA LEU A 136 0.31 3.97 -7.77
C LEU A 136 -0.32 2.59 -7.58
N TYR A 137 -1.17 2.46 -6.58
CA TYR A 137 -1.84 1.21 -6.23
C TYR A 137 -3.33 1.42 -5.96
N PRO A 138 -4.20 0.43 -6.21
CA PRO A 138 -5.60 0.48 -5.78
C PRO A 138 -5.68 0.63 -4.26
N SER A 139 -6.05 1.81 -3.77
CA SER A 139 -6.14 2.11 -2.35
C SER A 139 -7.55 1.88 -1.81
N GLU A 140 -8.57 2.17 -2.61
CA GLU A 140 -9.99 2.10 -2.26
C GLU A 140 -10.84 1.71 -3.48
N LYS A 141 -12.14 1.47 -3.25
CA LYS A 141 -13.12 1.25 -4.32
C LYS A 141 -14.34 2.15 -4.15
N ILE A 142 -14.78 2.77 -5.25
CA ILE A 142 -16.06 3.46 -5.34
C ILE A 142 -16.87 2.91 -6.51
N SER A 143 -18.12 2.51 -6.27
CA SER A 143 -18.98 1.88 -7.29
C SER A 143 -18.28 0.71 -8.03
N ASN A 144 -17.55 -0.13 -7.28
CA ASN A 144 -16.73 -1.24 -7.79
C ASN A 144 -15.61 -0.83 -8.78
N ARG A 145 -15.12 0.41 -8.68
CA ARG A 145 -13.97 0.90 -9.44
C ARG A 145 -12.86 1.32 -8.51
N ASP A 146 -11.63 0.98 -8.88
CA ASP A 146 -10.44 1.28 -8.08
C ASP A 146 -10.15 2.78 -8.07
N ILE A 147 -10.00 3.33 -6.86
CA ILE A 147 -9.36 4.62 -6.60
C ILE A 147 -7.89 4.33 -6.35
N TYR A 148 -7.01 5.07 -7.01
CA TYR A 148 -5.57 4.90 -6.86
C TYR A 148 -5.03 5.88 -5.83
N GLY A 149 -4.20 5.37 -4.94
CA GLY A 149 -3.31 6.16 -4.10
C GLY A 149 -1.85 5.84 -4.45
N TRP A 150 -0.90 6.50 -3.78
CA TRP A 150 0.52 6.25 -3.99
C TRP A 150 1.16 5.61 -2.74
N ARG A 151 2.17 4.76 -2.90
CA ARG A 151 2.98 4.20 -1.80
C ARG A 151 4.45 4.14 -2.20
N ILE A 152 5.37 3.93 -1.25
CA ILE A 152 6.74 3.56 -1.60
C ILE A 152 6.68 2.25 -2.37
N PHE A 153 7.20 2.26 -3.59
CA PHE A 153 7.50 1.04 -4.30
C PHE A 153 8.67 0.36 -3.61
N GLN A 154 8.38 -0.78 -3.00
CA GLN A 154 9.42 -1.65 -2.50
C GLN A 154 9.67 -2.70 -3.58
N PRO A 155 10.84 -2.69 -4.24
CA PRO A 155 11.23 -3.76 -5.16
C PRO A 155 11.23 -5.14 -4.47
N GLU A 156 11.14 -5.17 -3.14
CA GLU A 156 11.11 -6.36 -2.32
C GLU A 156 9.83 -7.19 -2.41
N GLU A 157 8.77 -6.73 -3.09
CA GLU A 157 7.74 -7.67 -3.57
C GLU A 157 8.28 -8.59 -4.69
N ASN A 158 9.46 -8.29 -5.27
CA ASN A 158 10.28 -9.19 -6.10
C ASN A 158 11.47 -9.82 -5.33
N LYS A 159 11.59 -9.64 -4.01
CA LYS A 159 12.44 -10.56 -3.20
C LYS A 159 11.70 -11.89 -3.10
N MET A 160 12.46 -12.99 -3.22
CA MET A 160 12.02 -14.38 -3.02
C MET A 160 10.87 -14.46 -2.01
N PHE A 161 9.65 -14.70 -2.50
CA PHE A 161 8.46 -14.77 -1.66
C PHE A 161 8.69 -15.85 -0.59
N ILE A 162 8.80 -15.47 0.69
CA ILE A 162 9.02 -16.42 1.79
C ILE A 162 7.64 -16.82 2.36
N PRO A 163 7.23 -18.10 2.31
CA PRO A 163 5.90 -18.52 2.77
C PRO A 163 5.76 -18.53 4.30
N TYR A 164 4.52 -18.54 4.80
CA TYR A 164 4.16 -18.37 6.21
C TYR A 164 4.98 -19.24 7.17
N SER A 165 5.15 -20.54 6.89
CA SER A 165 5.89 -21.46 7.74
C SER A 165 7.37 -21.11 7.86
N GLN A 166 7.95 -20.54 6.80
CA GLN A 166 9.35 -20.15 6.73
C GLN A 166 9.56 -18.79 7.41
N ARG A 167 8.67 -17.81 7.21
CA ARG A 167 8.71 -16.53 7.93
C ARG A 167 8.61 -16.71 9.45
N ASN A 168 7.83 -17.70 9.88
CA ASN A 168 7.54 -17.97 11.28
C ASN A 168 8.36 -19.14 11.85
N GLU A 169 9.38 -19.63 11.14
CA GLU A 169 10.05 -20.91 11.47
C GLU A 169 10.55 -20.96 12.92
N LYS A 170 11.22 -19.89 13.37
CA LYS A 170 11.72 -19.79 14.75
C LYS A 170 10.60 -19.84 15.79
N ALA A 171 9.53 -19.07 15.59
CA ALA A 171 8.40 -19.01 16.51
C ALA A 171 7.60 -20.34 16.54
N ILE A 172 7.52 -21.05 15.41
CA ILE A 172 6.91 -22.37 15.31
C ILE A 172 7.76 -23.41 16.07
N LYS A 173 9.09 -23.43 15.85
CA LYS A 173 10.02 -24.33 16.55
C LYS A 173 10.01 -24.10 18.07
N GLU A 174 9.92 -22.85 18.50
CA GLU A 174 9.82 -22.44 19.91
C GLU A 174 8.41 -22.61 20.50
N LYS A 175 7.42 -23.11 19.74
CA LYS A 175 6.00 -23.28 20.13
C LYS A 175 5.31 -21.99 20.59
N LYS A 176 5.80 -20.84 20.15
CA LYS A 176 5.15 -19.53 20.35
C LYS A 176 3.94 -19.37 19.43
N ILE A 177 3.99 -19.97 18.24
CA ILE A 177 2.86 -20.09 17.33
C ILE A 177 2.33 -21.52 17.40
N VAL A 178 1.07 -21.65 17.82
CA VAL A 178 0.36 -22.93 17.88
C VAL A 178 -0.87 -22.82 16.99
N LEU A 179 -0.79 -23.40 15.80
CA LEU A 179 -1.87 -23.43 14.82
C LEU A 179 -2.48 -24.83 14.75
N SER A 180 -3.80 -24.90 14.74
CA SER A 180 -4.56 -26.13 14.54
C SER A 180 -5.71 -25.86 13.57
N ILE A 181 -5.92 -26.79 12.63
CA ILE A 181 -6.98 -26.70 11.62
C ILE A 181 -7.79 -27.99 11.69
N LYS A 182 -9.09 -27.86 12.01
CA LYS A 182 -10.03 -28.98 12.08
C LYS A 182 -10.17 -29.66 10.72
N ARG A 183 -10.51 -30.95 10.71
CA ARG A 183 -10.71 -31.74 9.48
C ARG A 183 -11.76 -31.13 8.54
N SER A 184 -12.85 -30.60 9.10
CA SER A 184 -13.89 -29.90 8.34
C SER A 184 -13.37 -28.62 7.68
N ALA A 185 -12.53 -27.86 8.37
CA ALA A 185 -11.90 -26.65 7.84
C ALA A 185 -10.92 -27.00 6.71
N ARG A 186 -10.09 -28.03 6.88
CA ARG A 186 -9.19 -28.54 5.82
C ARG A 186 -9.98 -28.95 4.57
N ASN A 187 -11.13 -29.60 4.73
CA ASN A 187 -12.01 -29.96 3.62
C ASN A 187 -12.52 -28.72 2.87
N GLN A 188 -12.97 -27.69 3.60
CA GLN A 188 -13.43 -26.44 2.97
C GLN A 188 -12.29 -25.72 2.24
N ILE A 189 -11.10 -25.66 2.84
CA ILE A 189 -9.90 -25.10 2.20
C ILE A 189 -9.59 -25.89 0.92
N TYR A 190 -9.51 -27.21 0.99
CA TYR A 190 -9.25 -28.06 -0.18
C TYR A 190 -10.27 -27.82 -1.31
N GLN A 191 -11.57 -27.80 -0.99
CA GLN A 191 -12.63 -27.52 -1.98
C GLN A 191 -12.50 -26.14 -2.62
N LEU A 192 -12.03 -25.14 -1.87
CA LEU A 192 -11.74 -23.83 -2.42
C LEU A 192 -10.54 -23.90 -3.36
N LEU A 193 -9.42 -24.47 -2.91
CA LEU A 193 -8.20 -24.56 -3.73
C LEU A 193 -8.45 -25.32 -5.05
N GLU A 194 -9.20 -26.42 -5.02
CA GLU A 194 -9.61 -27.15 -6.23
C GLU A 194 -10.44 -26.30 -7.18
N ARG A 195 -11.33 -25.44 -6.67
CA ARG A 195 -12.13 -24.52 -7.51
C ARG A 195 -11.26 -23.49 -8.24
N TYR A 196 -10.15 -23.10 -7.60
CA TYR A 196 -9.17 -22.16 -8.12
C TYR A 196 -7.95 -22.86 -8.76
N ASN A 197 -8.08 -24.15 -9.07
CA ASN A 197 -7.04 -24.95 -9.71
C ASN A 197 -7.18 -24.91 -11.24
N GLU A 198 -6.80 -23.78 -11.84
CA GLU A 198 -6.83 -23.58 -13.28
C GLU A 198 -5.74 -24.39 -13.99
N ILE A 199 -5.95 -24.67 -15.29
CA ILE A 199 -4.98 -25.34 -16.15
C ILE A 199 -4.44 -24.34 -17.16
N TYR A 200 -3.13 -24.14 -17.14
CA TYR A 200 -2.39 -23.28 -18.06
C TYR A 200 -1.69 -24.12 -19.13
N ARG A 201 -1.51 -23.54 -20.33
CA ARG A 201 -0.58 -24.06 -21.33
C ARG A 201 0.73 -23.30 -21.24
N GLU A 202 1.82 -24.02 -21.05
CA GLU A 202 3.17 -23.48 -21.03
C GLU A 202 4.02 -24.11 -22.13
N THR A 203 5.07 -23.41 -22.52
CA THR A 203 6.04 -23.88 -23.52
C THR A 203 7.39 -24.04 -22.82
N SER A 204 7.97 -25.24 -22.89
CA SER A 204 9.30 -25.50 -22.35
C SER A 204 10.40 -24.72 -23.08
N GLU A 205 11.61 -24.70 -22.52
CA GLU A 205 12.81 -24.13 -23.16
C GLU A 205 13.11 -24.77 -24.53
N THR A 206 12.64 -26.00 -24.75
CA THR A 206 12.79 -26.76 -25.99
C THR A 206 11.64 -26.53 -26.98
N GLY A 207 10.70 -25.64 -26.68
CA GLY A 207 9.56 -25.30 -27.54
C GLY A 207 8.35 -26.24 -27.42
N TRP A 208 8.36 -27.18 -26.46
CA TRP A 208 7.27 -28.14 -26.28
C TRP A 208 6.17 -27.57 -25.41
N GLN A 209 4.93 -27.65 -25.90
CA GLN A 209 3.76 -27.22 -25.13
C GLN A 209 3.29 -28.31 -24.17
N TYR A 210 3.05 -27.96 -22.91
CA TYR A 210 2.48 -28.83 -21.89
C TYR A 210 1.42 -28.10 -21.06
N ASN A 211 0.51 -28.88 -20.47
CA ASN A 211 -0.46 -28.35 -19.52
C ASN A 211 0.13 -28.42 -18.11
N ILE A 212 -0.07 -27.37 -17.32
CA ILE A 212 0.32 -27.31 -15.92
C ILE A 212 -0.80 -26.68 -15.10
N SER A 213 -1.15 -27.28 -13.98
CA SER A 213 -2.20 -26.73 -13.11
C SER A 213 -1.65 -25.67 -12.15
N THR A 214 -2.54 -24.87 -11.55
CA THR A 214 -2.18 -24.02 -10.41
C THR A 214 -1.54 -24.83 -9.29
N SER A 215 -2.08 -26.02 -8.97
CA SER A 215 -1.52 -26.89 -7.93
C SER A 215 -0.09 -27.30 -8.24
N ASP A 216 0.22 -27.65 -9.48
CA ASP A 216 1.58 -28.03 -9.89
C ASP A 216 2.54 -26.85 -9.75
N LYS A 217 2.13 -25.66 -10.19
CA LYS A 217 2.92 -24.43 -10.00
C LYS A 217 3.17 -24.12 -8.53
N VAL A 218 2.15 -24.24 -7.69
CA VAL A 218 2.23 -24.03 -6.25
C VAL A 218 3.20 -25.04 -5.61
N PHE A 219 3.13 -26.31 -6.00
CA PHE A 219 4.06 -27.33 -5.47
C PHE A 219 5.49 -27.08 -5.93
N ASN A 220 5.71 -26.63 -7.16
CA ASN A 220 7.03 -26.22 -7.65
C ASN A 220 7.59 -25.04 -6.83
N ASP A 221 6.76 -24.05 -6.54
CA ASP A 221 7.13 -22.90 -5.72
C ASP A 221 7.44 -23.30 -4.26
N ILE A 222 6.60 -24.13 -3.63
CA ILE A 222 6.83 -24.64 -2.26
C ILE A 222 8.15 -25.43 -2.21
N SER A 223 8.42 -26.24 -3.23
CA SER A 223 9.62 -27.09 -3.31
C SER A 223 10.94 -26.31 -3.30
N GLN A 224 10.92 -25.01 -3.62
CA GLN A 224 12.09 -24.13 -3.48
C GLN A 224 12.47 -23.88 -2.02
N PHE A 225 11.54 -24.07 -1.07
CA PHE A 225 11.75 -23.88 0.36
C PHE A 225 11.88 -25.22 1.09
N TYR A 226 11.00 -26.16 0.77
CA TYR A 226 11.00 -27.49 1.36
C TYR A 226 10.20 -28.47 0.49
N PRO A 227 10.53 -29.77 0.49
CA PRO A 227 9.75 -30.76 -0.25
C PRO A 227 8.34 -30.89 0.35
N PRO A 228 7.26 -30.77 -0.47
CA PRO A 228 5.89 -30.97 0.00
C PRO A 228 5.72 -32.38 0.60
N ARG A 229 5.30 -32.44 1.87
CA ARG A 229 5.19 -33.69 2.63
C ARG A 229 3.88 -33.77 3.42
N CYS A 230 3.41 -34.99 3.66
CA CYS A 230 2.23 -35.26 4.46
C CYS A 230 2.39 -36.56 5.26
N TYR A 231 1.57 -36.75 6.30
CA TYR A 231 1.51 -38.03 7.00
C TYR A 231 0.70 -39.06 6.21
N ASN A 232 1.29 -40.21 5.92
CA ASN A 232 0.58 -41.35 5.34
C ASN A 232 -0.18 -42.15 6.42
N ASP A 233 -0.90 -43.20 6.01
CA ASP A 233 -1.66 -44.07 6.92
C ASP A 233 -0.80 -44.76 7.98
N GLN A 234 0.50 -44.93 7.71
CA GLN A 234 1.49 -45.48 8.64
C GLN A 234 2.07 -44.42 9.59
N LYS A 235 1.54 -43.20 9.57
CA LYS A 235 2.01 -42.02 10.33
C LYS A 235 3.46 -41.62 10.01
N GLN A 236 3.95 -41.97 8.84
CA GLN A 236 5.26 -41.54 8.34
C GLN A 236 5.09 -40.24 7.55
N TYR A 237 6.05 -39.33 7.71
CA TYR A 237 6.05 -38.06 6.99
C TYR A 237 6.79 -38.21 5.66
N VAL A 238 6.03 -38.37 4.57
CA VAL A 238 6.54 -38.72 3.23
C VAL A 238 6.20 -37.63 2.23
N GLU A 239 6.94 -37.59 1.11
CA GLU A 239 6.69 -36.64 0.02
C GLU A 239 5.36 -36.92 -0.67
N THR A 240 4.70 -35.85 -1.09
CA THR A 240 3.42 -35.91 -1.80
C THR A 240 3.37 -34.89 -2.91
N ASN A 241 2.72 -35.24 -4.01
CA ASN A 241 2.30 -34.34 -5.09
C ASN A 241 0.78 -34.15 -5.13
N SER A 242 0.06 -34.73 -4.17
CA SER A 242 -1.40 -34.66 -4.06
C SER A 242 -1.79 -33.42 -3.25
N LEU A 243 -2.47 -32.46 -3.89
CA LEU A 243 -3.03 -31.29 -3.21
C LEU A 243 -3.93 -31.73 -2.04
N GLN A 244 -4.75 -32.76 -2.27
CA GLN A 244 -5.62 -33.30 -1.24
C GLN A 244 -4.79 -33.78 -0.03
N ASP A 245 -3.83 -34.67 -0.23
CA ASP A 245 -3.08 -35.23 0.90
C ASP A 245 -2.27 -34.17 1.64
N PHE A 246 -1.70 -33.21 0.89
CA PHE A 246 -1.02 -32.07 1.47
C PHE A 246 -1.96 -31.25 2.36
N ILE A 247 -3.16 -30.88 1.89
CA ILE A 247 -4.10 -30.07 2.67
C ILE A 247 -4.69 -30.85 3.86
N TYR A 248 -4.91 -32.16 3.72
CA TYR A 248 -5.54 -32.96 4.78
C TYR A 248 -4.57 -33.45 5.86
N TYR A 249 -3.31 -33.72 5.50
CA TYR A 249 -2.38 -34.46 6.37
C TYR A 249 -0.99 -33.81 6.53
N SER A 250 -0.76 -32.61 6.00
CA SER A 250 0.45 -31.83 6.33
C SER A 250 0.29 -30.98 7.61
N SER A 251 1.39 -30.38 8.04
CA SER A 251 1.40 -29.39 9.12
C SER A 251 0.40 -28.24 8.83
N PRO A 252 -0.37 -27.77 9.82
CA PRO A 252 -1.23 -26.60 9.67
C PRO A 252 -0.53 -25.37 9.08
N ASN A 253 0.76 -25.19 9.37
CA ASN A 253 1.54 -24.06 8.84
C ASN A 253 1.83 -24.23 7.33
N CYS A 254 2.02 -25.46 6.85
CA CYS A 254 2.18 -25.75 5.42
C CYS A 254 0.89 -25.52 4.64
N VAL A 255 -0.28 -25.73 5.27
CA VAL A 255 -1.57 -25.37 4.66
C VAL A 255 -1.68 -23.86 4.42
N MET A 256 -1.13 -23.04 5.32
CA MET A 256 -1.08 -21.58 5.14
C MET A 256 -0.18 -21.21 3.96
N ASP A 257 0.97 -21.89 3.80
CA ASP A 257 1.85 -21.68 2.64
C ASP A 257 1.13 -21.96 1.32
N ALA A 258 0.38 -23.06 1.23
CA ALA A 258 -0.43 -23.36 0.05
C ALA A 258 -1.45 -22.25 -0.24
N ILE A 259 -2.13 -21.73 0.79
CA ILE A 259 -3.07 -20.60 0.63
C ILE A 259 -2.37 -19.37 0.04
N GLU A 260 -1.20 -18.99 0.57
CA GLU A 260 -0.47 -17.81 0.08
C GLU A 260 0.02 -17.98 -1.37
N PHE A 261 0.52 -19.16 -1.72
CA PHE A 261 0.95 -19.43 -3.10
C PHE A 261 -0.24 -19.51 -4.07
N TYR A 262 -1.39 -20.02 -3.65
CA TYR A 262 -2.60 -19.98 -4.51
C TYR A 262 -3.03 -18.55 -4.83
N GLU A 263 -2.92 -17.63 -3.87
CA GLU A 263 -3.23 -16.21 -4.09
C GLU A 263 -2.32 -15.58 -5.16
N LYS A 264 -1.03 -15.96 -5.21
CA LYS A 264 -0.08 -15.50 -6.26
C LYS A 264 -0.61 -15.74 -7.68
N TYR A 265 -1.32 -16.85 -7.90
CA TYR A 265 -1.87 -17.22 -9.20
C TYR A 265 -3.34 -16.79 -9.40
N ASN A 266 -4.00 -16.27 -8.36
CA ASN A 266 -5.44 -15.96 -8.37
C ASN A 266 -5.78 -14.51 -7.96
N ARG A 267 -4.82 -13.58 -7.99
CA ARG A 267 -4.96 -12.17 -7.52
C ARG A 267 -6.13 -11.37 -8.13
N SER A 268 -6.65 -11.77 -9.30
CA SER A 268 -7.77 -11.09 -9.97
C SER A 268 -9.16 -11.57 -9.52
N ASN A 269 -9.22 -12.59 -8.68
CA ASN A 269 -10.46 -13.29 -8.36
C ASN A 269 -10.87 -13.07 -6.90
N ASP A 270 -12.07 -13.52 -6.50
CA ASP A 270 -12.59 -13.40 -5.14
C ASP A 270 -11.90 -14.34 -4.12
N PHE A 271 -10.73 -14.90 -4.44
CA PHE A 271 -10.02 -15.91 -3.64
C PHE A 271 -9.73 -15.40 -2.22
N GLU A 272 -9.11 -14.23 -2.08
CA GLU A 272 -8.81 -13.63 -0.77
C GLU A 272 -10.08 -13.49 0.08
N MET A 273 -11.19 -13.08 -0.52
CA MET A 273 -12.47 -12.93 0.17
C MET A 273 -13.02 -14.27 0.65
N GLU A 274 -13.05 -15.28 -0.23
CA GLU A 274 -13.59 -16.61 0.08
C GLU A 274 -12.74 -17.35 1.12
N ILE A 275 -11.40 -17.33 1.01
CA ILE A 275 -10.55 -18.00 1.99
C ILE A 275 -10.66 -17.32 3.36
N ASN A 276 -10.74 -16.00 3.41
CA ASN A 276 -10.95 -15.27 4.65
C ASN A 276 -12.29 -15.59 5.30
N ALA A 277 -13.34 -15.82 4.51
CA ALA A 277 -14.62 -16.31 5.04
C ALA A 277 -14.47 -17.70 5.67
N ILE A 278 -13.75 -18.63 5.03
CA ILE A 278 -13.50 -19.98 5.57
C ILE A 278 -12.70 -19.91 6.88
N LEU A 279 -11.61 -19.13 6.92
CA LEU A 279 -10.78 -19.00 8.13
C LEU A 279 -11.60 -18.45 9.30
N LYS A 280 -12.39 -17.39 9.06
CA LYS A 280 -13.26 -16.76 10.04
C LYS A 280 -14.34 -17.71 10.55
N LEU A 281 -15.03 -18.43 9.66
CA LEU A 281 -16.08 -19.39 10.02
C LEU A 281 -15.57 -20.54 10.89
N ASN A 282 -14.29 -20.89 10.75
CA ASN A 282 -13.66 -21.96 11.53
C ASN A 282 -12.90 -21.46 12.77
N GLY A 283 -13.01 -20.17 13.11
CA GLY A 283 -12.36 -19.58 14.29
C GLY A 283 -10.84 -19.57 14.21
N ILE A 284 -10.27 -19.59 13.00
CA ILE A 284 -8.83 -19.46 12.79
C ILE A 284 -8.52 -17.97 12.81
N ALA A 285 -7.75 -17.54 13.82
CA ALA A 285 -7.39 -16.14 14.04
C ALA A 285 -6.29 -15.63 13.08
N LEU A 286 -6.44 -15.97 11.80
CA LEU A 286 -5.57 -15.60 10.70
C LEU A 286 -6.42 -15.08 9.54
N LYS A 287 -5.85 -14.21 8.72
CA LYS A 287 -6.45 -13.74 7.46
C LYS A 287 -5.38 -13.61 6.38
N LEU A 288 -5.75 -13.89 5.14
CA LEU A 288 -4.98 -13.55 3.96
C LEU A 288 -5.18 -12.06 3.66
N CYS A 289 -4.09 -11.35 3.43
CA CYS A 289 -4.08 -9.90 3.19
C CYS A 289 -2.88 -9.59 2.30
N HIS A 290 -3.13 -9.16 1.06
CA HIS A 290 -2.08 -8.85 0.07
C HIS A 290 -1.13 -10.05 -0.18
N GLY A 291 -1.68 -11.25 -0.35
CA GLY A 291 -0.89 -12.45 -0.60
C GLY A 291 -0.16 -13.03 0.60
N LYS A 292 -0.32 -12.46 1.81
CA LYS A 292 0.29 -13.00 3.04
C LYS A 292 -0.75 -13.28 4.13
N ILE A 293 -0.57 -14.39 4.82
CA ILE A 293 -1.30 -14.75 6.03
C ILE A 293 -0.76 -13.92 7.20
N THR A 294 -1.67 -13.20 7.85
CA THR A 294 -1.44 -12.32 9.00
C THR A 294 -2.38 -12.69 10.14
N SER A 295 -1.99 -12.43 11.38
CA SER A 295 -2.88 -12.61 12.53
C SER A 295 -4.06 -11.65 12.47
N THR A 296 -5.24 -12.09 12.92
CA THR A 296 -6.37 -11.18 13.14
C THR A 296 -6.24 -10.36 14.42
N PHE A 297 -5.33 -10.74 15.32
CA PHE A 297 -5.02 -10.01 16.56
C PHE A 297 -3.87 -9.03 16.41
N ASP A 298 -2.98 -9.26 15.45
CA ASP A 298 -2.08 -8.20 15.02
C ASP A 298 -2.98 -7.13 14.43
N ILE A 299 -2.87 -5.89 14.94
CA ILE A 299 -3.51 -4.74 14.30
C ILE A 299 -2.99 -4.80 12.88
N PRO A 300 -3.81 -5.19 11.88
CA PRO A 300 -3.33 -5.21 10.53
C PRO A 300 -3.04 -3.75 10.28
N ILE A 301 -1.78 -3.41 10.05
CA ILE A 301 -1.43 -2.11 9.51
C ILE A 301 -2.00 -2.15 8.09
N LYS A 302 -3.30 -1.88 7.98
CA LYS A 302 -3.97 -1.88 6.70
C LYS A 302 -3.24 -0.83 5.89
N THR A 303 -2.88 -1.16 4.66
CA THR A 303 -2.60 -0.17 3.61
C THR A 303 -3.67 0.93 3.56
N GLY A 304 -4.92 0.62 3.94
CA GLY A 304 -6.00 1.58 4.14
C GLY A 304 -5.87 2.55 5.34
N ILE A 305 -5.05 2.26 6.36
CA ILE A 305 -4.73 3.23 7.45
C ILE A 305 -3.89 4.38 6.90
N PHE A 306 -3.13 4.14 5.83
CA PHE A 306 -2.26 5.14 5.23
C PHE A 306 -2.93 5.97 4.13
N THR A 307 -4.12 5.58 3.66
CA THR A 307 -4.83 6.34 2.62
C THR A 307 -5.15 7.78 3.01
N PRO A 308 -5.56 8.09 4.26
CA PRO A 308 -5.81 9.46 4.68
C PRO A 308 -4.54 10.33 4.78
N ILE A 309 -3.35 9.74 4.79
CA ILE A 309 -2.10 10.47 4.97
C ILE A 309 -1.72 11.12 3.64
N GLN A 310 -1.81 12.45 3.61
CA GLN A 310 -1.31 13.23 2.48
C GLN A 310 0.22 13.41 2.59
N GLU A 311 0.72 13.77 3.78
CA GLU A 311 2.13 14.08 3.98
C GLU A 311 3.04 12.90 3.68
N ALA A 312 3.91 13.07 2.68
CA ALA A 312 4.62 11.93 2.13
C ALA A 312 5.57 11.28 3.14
N GLY A 313 6.38 12.08 3.85
CA GLY A 313 7.38 11.57 4.79
C GLY A 313 6.78 10.74 5.93
N LEU A 314 5.63 11.13 6.46
CA LEU A 314 4.91 10.36 7.49
C LEU A 314 4.46 9.01 6.93
N LYS A 315 3.90 8.99 5.72
CA LYS A 315 3.47 7.75 5.06
C LYS A 315 4.63 6.79 4.83
N GLU A 316 5.76 7.32 4.40
CA GLU A 316 7.00 6.57 4.20
C GLU A 316 7.52 5.92 5.48
N LEU A 317 7.66 6.71 6.56
CA LEU A 317 8.16 6.23 7.84
C LEU A 317 7.29 5.11 8.40
N LEU A 318 5.97 5.21 8.23
CA LEU A 318 5.04 4.16 8.66
C LEU A 318 5.14 2.90 7.81
N GLN A 319 5.36 3.02 6.50
CA GLN A 319 5.60 1.88 5.62
C GLN A 319 6.92 1.17 5.95
N GLU A 320 8.00 1.92 6.19
CA GLU A 320 9.28 1.37 6.66
C GLU A 320 9.14 0.68 8.02
N ALA A 321 8.45 1.31 8.97
CA ALA A 321 8.21 0.74 10.29
C ALA A 321 7.40 -0.56 10.22
N THR A 322 6.41 -0.63 9.33
CA THR A 322 5.61 -1.85 9.07
C THR A 322 6.47 -2.95 8.49
N LYS A 323 7.26 -2.64 7.46
CA LYS A 323 8.16 -3.60 6.83
C LYS A 323 9.13 -4.22 7.84
N TYR A 324 9.82 -3.40 8.62
CA TYR A 324 10.74 -3.93 9.65
C TYR A 324 10.03 -4.78 10.68
N TYR A 325 8.81 -4.43 11.05
CA TYR A 325 8.01 -5.22 11.99
C TYR A 325 7.67 -6.60 11.42
N ASP A 326 7.21 -6.65 10.16
CA ASP A 326 6.87 -7.87 9.44
C ASP A 326 8.08 -8.79 9.21
N GLU A 327 9.28 -8.20 9.06
CA GLU A 327 10.56 -8.93 8.98
C GLU A 327 11.06 -9.44 10.34
N GLY A 328 10.37 -9.12 11.45
CA GLY A 328 10.80 -9.45 12.81
C GLY A 328 11.94 -8.58 13.35
N ASN A 329 12.27 -7.49 12.65
CA ASN A 329 13.29 -6.52 13.04
C ASN A 329 12.68 -5.43 13.94
N PHE A 330 12.27 -5.85 15.15
CA PHE A 330 11.48 -5.01 16.06
C PHE A 330 12.19 -3.72 16.50
N LYS A 331 13.52 -3.74 16.64
CA LYS A 331 14.28 -2.55 17.00
C LYS A 331 14.15 -1.45 15.94
N ASN A 332 14.44 -1.78 14.69
CA ASN A 332 14.35 -0.83 13.58
C ASN A 332 12.89 -0.41 13.34
N ALA A 333 11.94 -1.33 13.54
CA ALA A 333 10.51 -1.03 13.45
C ALA A 333 10.08 0.05 14.46
N VAL A 334 10.51 -0.09 15.73
CA VAL A 334 10.19 0.88 16.80
C VAL A 334 10.88 2.22 16.55
N GLU A 335 12.13 2.23 16.11
CA GLU A 335 12.86 3.46 15.75
C GLU A 335 12.11 4.24 14.68
N LYS A 336 11.78 3.60 13.55
CA LYS A 336 11.04 4.22 12.43
C LYS A 336 9.64 4.66 12.83
N LEU A 337 8.95 3.90 13.68
CA LEU A 337 7.65 4.29 14.19
C LEU A 337 7.73 5.53 15.10
N TRP A 338 8.81 5.67 15.88
CA TRP A 338 9.04 6.86 16.69
C TRP A 338 9.44 8.09 15.87
N ASP A 339 10.11 7.89 14.73
CA ASP A 339 10.32 8.95 13.73
C ASP A 339 9.00 9.39 13.12
N ALA A 340 8.13 8.44 12.75
CA ALA A 340 6.78 8.73 12.27
C ALA A 340 5.97 9.51 13.33
N PHE A 341 6.09 9.14 14.61
CA PHE A 341 5.46 9.86 15.71
C PHE A 341 5.95 11.32 15.81
N GLU A 342 7.25 11.58 15.65
CA GLU A 342 7.75 12.97 15.62
C GLU A 342 7.26 13.73 14.40
N ARG A 343 7.22 13.08 13.23
CA ARG A 343 6.75 13.67 11.98
C ARG A 343 5.27 14.04 12.07
N LEU A 344 4.45 13.17 12.66
CA LEU A 344 3.03 13.42 12.93
C LEU A 344 2.83 14.66 13.80
N LYS A 345 3.67 14.87 14.83
CA LYS A 345 3.56 16.06 15.70
C LYS A 345 3.77 17.38 14.94
N THR A 346 4.41 17.34 13.77
CA THR A 346 4.65 18.48 12.88
C THR A 346 3.81 18.44 11.60
N TYR A 347 2.73 17.65 11.55
CA TYR A 347 1.94 17.44 10.33
C TYR A 347 1.41 18.74 9.69
N TYR A 348 1.06 19.74 10.51
CA TYR A 348 0.55 21.04 10.04
C TYR A 348 1.63 22.11 9.86
N SER A 349 2.92 21.77 9.90
CA SER A 349 4.01 22.72 9.67
C SER A 349 4.23 22.99 8.17
N PRO A 350 4.67 24.20 7.76
CA PRO A 350 5.07 25.34 8.60
C PRO A 350 3.91 26.24 9.04
N ALA A 351 2.67 25.96 8.63
CA ALA A 351 1.53 26.81 8.95
C ALA A 351 1.25 26.89 10.46
N LEU A 352 1.50 25.79 11.19
CA LEU A 352 1.44 25.73 12.66
C LEU A 352 2.79 25.27 13.22
N ASP A 353 3.14 25.81 14.40
CA ASP A 353 4.29 25.30 15.15
C ASP A 353 4.00 23.89 15.72
N LYS A 354 5.03 23.21 16.23
CA LYS A 354 4.90 21.84 16.76
C LYS A 354 3.83 21.73 17.86
N LYS A 355 3.74 22.70 18.76
CA LYS A 355 2.80 22.67 19.89
C LYS A 355 1.38 22.88 19.40
N GLU A 356 1.17 23.85 18.51
CA GLU A 356 -0.11 24.15 17.89
C GLU A 356 -0.61 22.99 17.03
N SER A 357 0.27 22.36 16.26
CA SER A 357 -0.01 21.17 15.47
C SER A 357 -0.49 20.01 16.35
N ILE A 358 0.22 19.69 17.43
CA ILE A 358 -0.19 18.65 18.40
C ILE A 358 -1.58 18.97 18.99
N ASN A 359 -1.79 20.22 19.43
CA ASN A 359 -3.06 20.63 20.01
C ASN A 359 -4.22 20.52 19.02
N LYS A 360 -4.00 20.84 17.75
CA LYS A 360 -5.00 20.66 16.69
C LYS A 360 -5.35 19.18 16.49
N ILE A 361 -4.34 18.30 16.42
CA ILE A 361 -4.54 16.84 16.30
C ILE A 361 -5.35 16.31 17.48
N ILE A 362 -4.94 16.61 18.72
CA ILE A 362 -5.64 16.17 19.94
C ILE A 362 -7.08 16.67 19.98
N ARG A 363 -7.31 17.94 19.59
CA ARG A 363 -8.65 18.54 19.55
C ARG A 363 -9.56 17.82 18.56
N ASN A 364 -9.04 17.47 17.38
CA ASN A 364 -9.76 16.71 16.35
C ASN A 364 -10.08 15.29 16.85
N MET A 365 -9.09 14.57 17.38
CA MET A 365 -9.26 13.22 17.95
C MET A 365 -10.28 13.18 19.09
N GLY A 366 -10.28 14.21 19.94
CA GLY A 366 -11.24 14.34 21.03
C GLY A 366 -12.65 14.74 20.59
N SER A 367 -12.88 15.07 19.31
CA SER A 367 -14.15 15.61 18.80
C SER A 367 -14.68 16.77 19.67
N ASN A 368 -13.78 17.64 20.12
CA ASN A 368 -14.04 18.73 21.07
C ASN A 368 -14.56 18.33 22.47
N LYS A 369 -14.51 17.05 22.87
CA LYS A 369 -14.93 16.57 24.20
C LYS A 369 -13.73 16.46 25.15
N GLU A 370 -13.78 17.15 26.28
CA GLU A 370 -12.61 17.24 27.19
C GLU A 370 -12.08 15.91 27.74
N PRO A 371 -12.90 14.93 28.15
CA PRO A 371 -12.37 13.66 28.65
C PRO A 371 -11.47 12.94 27.64
N TYR A 372 -11.75 13.07 26.34
CA TYR A 372 -10.95 12.46 25.29
C TYR A 372 -9.71 13.30 24.96
N LYS A 373 -9.79 14.63 25.02
CA LYS A 373 -8.61 15.50 24.84
C LYS A 373 -7.56 15.24 25.92
N GLU A 374 -7.98 15.21 27.19
CA GLU A 374 -7.08 14.91 28.31
C GLU A 374 -6.45 13.51 28.19
N LEU A 375 -7.22 12.53 27.74
CA LEU A 375 -6.73 11.16 27.50
C LEU A 375 -5.62 11.15 26.45
N PHE A 376 -5.86 11.75 25.28
CA PHE A 376 -4.89 11.77 24.19
C PHE A 376 -3.69 12.65 24.52
N GLU A 377 -3.87 13.78 25.20
CA GLU A 377 -2.77 14.62 25.68
C GLU A 377 -1.81 13.85 26.59
N LYS A 378 -2.35 13.10 27.56
CA LYS A 378 -1.54 12.22 28.42
C LYS A 378 -0.79 11.17 27.62
N GLU A 379 -1.42 10.56 26.61
CA GLU A 379 -0.76 9.53 25.80
C GLU A 379 0.33 10.12 24.89
N PHE A 380 0.11 11.28 24.25
CA PHE A 380 1.14 11.99 23.48
C PHE A 380 2.34 12.37 24.35
N HIS A 381 2.07 12.83 25.59
CA HIS A 381 3.12 13.15 26.55
C HIS A 381 3.90 11.91 26.97
N GLU A 382 3.21 10.83 27.34
CA GLU A 382 3.83 9.59 27.79
C GLU A 382 4.70 8.94 26.70
N LEU A 383 4.23 8.87 25.46
CA LEU A 383 5.04 8.36 24.34
C LEU A 383 6.25 9.24 24.03
N THR A 384 6.13 10.56 24.22
CA THR A 384 7.28 11.47 24.11
C THR A 384 8.30 11.19 25.22
N THR A 385 7.85 10.98 26.45
CA THR A 385 8.69 10.62 27.59
C THR A 385 9.39 9.28 27.37
N ILE A 386 8.68 8.26 26.88
CA ILE A 386 9.25 6.95 26.53
C ILE A 386 10.36 7.11 25.48
N GLY A 387 10.10 7.83 24.39
CA GLY A 387 11.09 8.07 23.33
C GLY A 387 12.35 8.80 23.78
N ASN A 388 12.23 9.64 24.81
CA ASN A 388 13.33 10.39 25.38
C ASN A 388 14.13 9.63 26.43
N ASN A 389 13.55 8.60 27.06
CA ASN A 389 14.16 7.88 28.18
C ASN A 389 14.73 6.51 27.78
N PHE A 390 14.06 5.82 26.86
CA PHE A 390 14.56 4.55 26.32
C PHE A 390 15.43 4.79 25.09
N ARG A 391 16.36 3.85 24.83
CA ARG A 391 17.25 3.89 23.66
C ARG A 391 16.55 3.50 22.36
N ILE A 392 15.49 4.24 22.02
CA ILE A 392 14.69 4.10 20.81
C ILE A 392 15.27 4.96 19.69
N ARG A 393 15.45 6.27 19.94
CA ARG A 393 15.94 7.25 18.95
C ARG A 393 17.29 7.87 19.32
N HIS A 394 17.55 8.02 20.62
CA HIS A 394 18.76 8.66 21.14
C HIS A 394 19.68 7.59 21.71
N HIS A 395 20.92 7.52 21.23
CA HIS A 395 21.92 6.53 21.67
C HIS A 395 22.84 7.03 22.79
N GLU A 396 22.41 8.05 23.53
CA GLU A 396 23.13 8.57 24.69
C GLU A 396 23.27 7.50 25.78
N THR A 397 24.37 7.51 26.52
CA THR A 397 24.67 6.54 27.59
C THR A 397 23.73 6.63 28.80
N THR A 398 22.91 7.69 28.87
CA THR A 398 21.94 7.94 29.94
C THR A 398 20.59 7.28 29.71
N LYS A 399 20.36 6.67 28.53
CA LYS A 399 19.08 6.06 28.15
C LYS A 399 19.00 4.60 28.60
N THR A 400 17.80 4.15 28.93
CA THR A 400 17.54 2.74 29.27
C THR A 400 17.60 1.88 28.01
N ASP A 401 18.49 0.89 27.98
CA ASP A 401 18.57 -0.08 26.90
C ASP A 401 17.34 -0.99 26.87
N ILE A 402 16.92 -1.39 25.67
CA ILE A 402 15.85 -2.36 25.44
C ILE A 402 16.49 -3.63 24.90
N GLU A 403 16.54 -4.67 25.72
CA GLU A 403 17.20 -5.95 25.38
C GLU A 403 16.21 -7.03 24.91
N ASP A 404 14.94 -6.94 25.34
CA ASP A 404 13.91 -7.94 25.05
C ASP A 404 13.03 -7.50 23.87
N ASN A 405 12.97 -8.34 22.83
CA ASN A 405 12.09 -8.13 21.68
C ASN A 405 10.61 -7.98 22.05
N ARG A 406 10.15 -8.55 23.16
CA ARG A 406 8.78 -8.37 23.67
C ARG A 406 8.51 -6.94 24.12
N HIS A 407 9.53 -6.24 24.62
CA HIS A 407 9.41 -4.83 24.97
C HIS A 407 9.37 -3.94 23.72
N TYR A 408 10.18 -4.25 22.70
CA TYR A 408 10.05 -3.58 21.40
C TYR A 408 8.66 -3.80 20.79
N ASP A 409 8.13 -5.03 20.83
CA ASP A 409 6.75 -5.32 20.38
C ASP A 409 5.70 -4.49 21.12
N TYR A 410 5.80 -4.39 22.44
CA TYR A 410 4.90 -3.55 23.25
C TYR A 410 4.98 -2.07 22.85
N PHE A 411 6.18 -1.50 22.76
CA PHE A 411 6.36 -0.09 22.37
C PHE A 411 5.84 0.18 20.96
N TYR A 412 6.10 -0.73 20.03
CA TYR A 412 5.59 -0.65 18.68
C TYR A 412 4.07 -0.58 18.66
N LYS A 413 3.39 -1.57 19.27
CA LYS A 413 1.93 -1.65 19.31
C LYS A 413 1.30 -0.45 20.01
N ARG A 414 1.88 0.03 21.11
CA ARG A 414 1.38 1.19 21.85
C ARG A 414 1.45 2.48 21.02
N CYS A 415 2.61 2.77 20.42
CA CYS A 415 2.80 3.97 19.61
C CYS A 415 1.95 3.92 18.33
N LEU A 416 1.91 2.76 17.67
CA LEU A 416 1.13 2.53 16.46
C LEU A 416 -0.36 2.75 16.71
N SER A 417 -0.87 2.32 17.88
CA SER A 417 -2.26 2.53 18.27
C SER A 417 -2.62 4.02 18.30
N LEU A 418 -1.78 4.87 18.88
CA LEU A 418 -2.03 6.31 18.91
C LEU A 418 -1.97 6.92 17.51
N ILE A 419 -0.91 6.62 16.75
CA ILE A 419 -0.72 7.16 15.40
C ILE A 419 -1.88 6.75 14.47
N SER A 420 -2.28 5.48 14.50
CA SER A 420 -3.35 4.94 13.64
C SER A 420 -4.70 5.61 13.91
N VAL A 421 -4.97 6.01 15.15
CA VAL A 421 -6.17 6.79 15.47
C VAL A 421 -5.98 8.24 15.01
N ALA A 422 -4.84 8.87 15.33
CA ALA A 422 -4.58 10.27 14.99
C ALA A 422 -4.73 10.54 13.48
N ILE A 423 -4.23 9.64 12.63
CA ILE A 423 -4.30 9.76 11.16
C ILE A 423 -5.75 9.87 10.65
N GLN A 424 -6.70 9.18 11.28
CA GLN A 424 -8.11 9.21 10.89
C GLN A 424 -8.78 10.58 11.16
N TYR A 425 -8.15 11.42 11.99
CA TYR A 425 -8.63 12.76 12.37
C TYR A 425 -7.74 13.87 11.81
N LEU A 426 -6.75 13.54 10.98
CA LEU A 426 -6.06 14.53 10.18
C LEU A 426 -7.03 15.04 9.13
N ASP A 427 -7.04 16.35 8.92
CA ASP A 427 -7.88 16.96 7.89
C ASP A 427 -7.45 16.35 6.55
N SER A 428 -8.25 15.44 6.00
CA SER A 428 -8.17 15.08 4.59
C SER A 428 -8.62 16.36 3.88
N GLY A 429 -7.67 17.17 3.43
CA GLY A 429 -7.94 18.49 2.88
C GLY A 429 -9.19 18.46 1.99
N GLY A 430 -10.25 19.13 2.46
CA GLY A 430 -11.51 19.37 1.76
C GLY A 430 -12.14 18.17 1.04
N MET A 431 -12.89 17.35 1.77
CA MET A 431 -14.07 16.69 1.19
C MET A 431 -15.30 16.98 2.04
N LEU A 432 -15.92 18.12 1.74
CA LEU A 432 -17.37 18.32 1.76
C LEU A 432 -17.81 18.61 0.33
#